data_AF-A0A031J4D4-F1
#
_entry.id   AF-A0A031J4D4-F1
#
_cell.length_a   1.000
_cell.length_b   1.000
_cell.length_c   1.000
_cell.angle_alpha   90.00
_cell.angle_beta   90.00
_cell.angle_gamma   90.00
#
_symmetry.space_group_name_H-M   'P 1'
#
loop_
_entity.id
_entity.type
_entity.pdbx_description
1 polymer ?
#
loop_
_entity_poly.entity_id
_entity_poly.type
_entity_poly.pdbx_seq_one_letter_code
_entity_poly.pdbx_strand_id
1 'polypeptide(L)'
;MIQRIAMWQQRRKEARLRDAFQEIEDPTMRRMHRAMASLPALHREVFRLARAEDLSTDEIARRLGLSKRQARRHFVYALLMLVRSMDRQERDGW
;
A
#
# COMPACT_ATOMS: atom_id res chain seq x y z
N MET A 1 4.96 -4.92 16.80
CA MET A 1 4.37 -6.23 16.46
C MET A 1 3.42 -6.17 15.24
N ILE A 2 2.39 -5.32 15.24
CA ILE A 2 1.37 -5.19 14.16
C ILE A 2 1.96 -5.00 12.74
N GLN A 3 3.07 -4.26 12.61
CA GLN A 3 3.68 -3.95 11.30
C GLN A 3 4.33 -5.16 10.62
N ARG A 4 4.87 -6.13 11.39
CA ARG A 4 5.43 -7.38 10.81
C ARG A 4 4.33 -8.23 10.20
N ILE A 5 3.15 -8.26 10.83
CA ILE A 5 1.97 -8.96 10.33
C ILE A 5 1.48 -8.29 9.04
N ALA A 6 1.38 -6.95 9.01
CA ALA A 6 0.98 -6.20 7.82
C ALA A 6 1.91 -6.46 6.62
N MET A 7 3.23 -6.47 6.85
CA MET A 7 4.22 -6.81 5.81
C MET A 7 4.05 -8.23 5.28
N TRP A 8 3.79 -9.20 6.17
CA TRP A 8 3.53 -10.58 5.75
C TRP A 8 2.22 -10.72 4.98
N GLN A 9 1.16 -10.02 5.40
CA GLN A 9 -0.12 -9.97 4.68
C GLN A 9 0.07 -9.42 3.26
N GLN A 10 0.86 -8.35 3.09
CA GLN A 10 1.16 -7.80 1.78
C GLN A 10 1.89 -8.82 0.90
N ARG A 11 2.97 -9.44 1.40
CA ARG A 11 3.73 -10.44 0.64
C ARG A 11 2.86 -11.62 0.17
N ARG A 12 1.91 -12.06 1.01
CA ARG A 12 0.95 -13.10 0.62
C ARG A 12 0.01 -12.66 -0.50
N LYS A 13 -0.43 -11.39 -0.50
CA LYS A 13 -1.24 -10.83 -1.58
C LYS A 13 -0.43 -10.64 -2.86
N GLU A 14 0.82 -10.17 -2.76
CA GLU A 14 1.73 -10.01 -3.90
C GLU A 14 1.87 -11.30 -4.71
N ALA A 15 2.07 -12.44 -4.05
CA ALA A 15 2.18 -13.74 -4.72
C ALA A 15 0.94 -14.09 -5.57
N ARG A 16 -0.25 -13.64 -5.16
CA ARG A 16 -1.50 -13.86 -5.92
C ARG A 16 -1.70 -12.86 -7.06
N LEU A 17 -0.98 -11.76 -7.02
CA LEU A 17 -1.08 -10.67 -7.98
C LEU A 17 0.01 -10.73 -9.05
N ARG A 18 0.89 -11.74 -9.03
CA ARG A 18 2.03 -11.87 -9.95
C ARG A 18 1.62 -11.65 -11.40
N ASP A 19 0.56 -12.33 -11.80
CA ASP A 19 0.04 -12.30 -13.16
C ASP A 19 -1.16 -11.37 -13.34
N ALA A 20 -1.43 -10.48 -12.36
CA ALA A 20 -2.51 -9.51 -12.46
C ALA A 20 -2.09 -8.26 -13.26
N PHE A 21 -3.09 -7.55 -13.78
CA PHE A 21 -2.95 -6.29 -14.51
C PHE A 21 -2.12 -6.39 -15.80
N GLN A 22 -2.18 -7.52 -16.51
CA GLN A 22 -1.44 -7.75 -17.76
C GLN A 22 -1.88 -6.81 -18.88
N GLU A 23 -3.09 -6.28 -18.81
CA GLU A 23 -3.63 -5.26 -19.70
C GLU A 23 -2.88 -3.92 -19.61
N ILE A 24 -2.12 -3.68 -18.54
CA ILE A 24 -1.29 -2.48 -18.39
C ILE A 24 0.06 -2.74 -19.05
N GLU A 25 0.31 -2.11 -20.19
CA GLU A 25 1.55 -2.28 -20.97
C GLU A 25 2.79 -1.79 -20.21
N ASP A 26 2.74 -0.57 -19.66
CA ASP A 26 3.85 0.03 -18.92
C ASP A 26 4.19 -0.82 -17.67
N PRO A 27 5.39 -1.44 -17.62
CA PRO A 27 5.81 -2.25 -16.48
C PRO A 27 5.81 -1.50 -15.15
N THR A 28 6.15 -0.21 -15.15
CA THR A 28 6.19 0.60 -13.93
C THR A 28 4.79 0.81 -13.39
N MET A 29 3.83 1.16 -14.26
CA MET A 29 2.43 1.30 -13.88
C MET A 29 1.83 -0.02 -13.43
N ARG A 30 2.10 -1.12 -14.14
CA ARG A 30 1.65 -2.46 -13.74
C ARG A 30 2.16 -2.83 -12.35
N ARG A 31 3.44 -2.55 -12.05
CA ARG A 31 4.02 -2.77 -10.72
C ARG A 31 3.35 -1.92 -9.65
N MET A 32 3.08 -0.65 -9.94
CA MET A 32 2.39 0.27 -9.04
C MET A 32 0.97 -0.23 -8.72
N HIS A 33 0.21 -0.66 -9.72
CA HIS A 33 -1.14 -1.22 -9.53
C HIS A 33 -1.13 -2.44 -8.62
N ARG A 34 -0.19 -3.38 -8.83
CA ARG A 34 0.00 -4.54 -7.95
C ARG A 34 0.44 -4.15 -6.54
N ALA A 35 1.32 -3.16 -6.41
CA ALA A 35 1.76 -2.65 -5.11
C ALA A 35 0.57 -2.08 -4.31
N MET A 36 -0.26 -1.26 -4.95
CA MET A 36 -1.48 -0.69 -4.34
C MET A 36 -2.52 -1.78 -4.00
N ALA A 37 -2.74 -2.75 -4.88
CA ALA A 37 -3.69 -3.84 -4.66
C ALA A 37 -3.25 -4.78 -3.53
N SER A 38 -1.94 -4.95 -3.33
CA SER A 38 -1.38 -5.78 -2.26
C SER A 38 -1.39 -5.13 -0.88
N LEU A 39 -1.63 -3.82 -0.77
CA LEU A 39 -1.64 -3.15 0.53
C LEU A 39 -2.68 -3.76 1.50
N PRO A 40 -2.37 -3.87 2.80
CA PRO A 40 -3.35 -4.20 3.83
C PRO A 40 -4.43 -3.13 3.92
N ALA A 41 -5.66 -3.52 4.24
CA ALA A 41 -6.87 -2.69 4.10
C ALA A 41 -6.73 -1.29 4.72
N LEU A 42 -6.30 -1.19 5.98
CA LEU A 42 -6.15 0.10 6.66
C LEU A 42 -5.05 0.98 6.04
N HIS A 43 -3.93 0.39 5.61
CA HIS A 43 -2.85 1.14 4.96
C HIS A 43 -3.28 1.62 3.57
N ARG A 44 -4.01 0.78 2.83
CA ARG A 44 -4.61 1.14 1.53
C ARG A 44 -5.61 2.28 1.69
N GLU A 45 -6.48 2.21 2.69
CA GLU A 45 -7.49 3.24 2.91
C GLU A 45 -6.89 4.58 3.33
N VAL A 46 -5.93 4.58 4.24
CA VAL A 46 -5.20 5.80 4.63
C VAL A 46 -4.47 6.42 3.43
N PHE A 47 -3.81 5.60 2.60
CA PHE A 47 -3.15 6.09 1.39
C PHE A 47 -4.16 6.64 0.36
N ARG A 48 -5.27 5.93 0.13
CA ARG A 48 -6.33 6.35 -0.78
C ARG A 48 -6.92 7.70 -0.36
N LEU A 49 -7.27 7.88 0.91
CA LEU A 49 -7.78 9.14 1.44
C LEU A 49 -6.79 10.30 1.26
N ALA A 50 -5.50 10.05 1.52
CA ALA A 50 -4.48 11.07 1.37
C ALA A 50 -4.19 11.45 -0.09
N ARG A 51 -4.41 10.55 -1.05
CA ARG A 51 -4.03 10.77 -2.46
C ARG A 51 -5.19 11.07 -3.39
N ALA A 52 -6.35 10.49 -3.15
CA ALA A 52 -7.54 10.68 -3.98
C ALA A 52 -8.46 11.78 -3.45
N GLU A 53 -8.48 12.01 -2.14
CA GLU A 53 -9.33 13.01 -1.48
C GLU A 53 -8.51 14.17 -0.87
N ASP A 54 -7.18 14.17 -1.05
CA ASP A 54 -6.24 15.17 -0.53
C ASP A 54 -6.37 15.46 0.98
N LEU A 55 -6.82 14.47 1.75
CA LEU A 55 -7.01 14.64 3.19
C LEU A 55 -5.68 14.65 3.94
N SER A 56 -5.55 15.57 4.89
CA SER A 56 -4.46 15.56 5.87
C SER A 56 -4.54 14.35 6.79
N THR A 57 -3.42 13.97 7.43
CA THR A 57 -3.41 12.88 8.42
C THR A 57 -4.35 13.13 9.60
N ASP A 58 -4.65 14.40 9.90
CA ASP A 58 -5.55 14.80 10.98
C ASP A 58 -7.02 14.63 10.58
N GLU A 59 -7.36 14.91 9.32
CA GLU A 59 -8.69 14.61 8.76
C GLU A 59 -8.92 13.11 8.64
N ILE A 60 -7.91 12.36 8.17
CA ILE A 60 -7.95 10.90 8.11
C ILE A 60 -8.13 10.31 9.51
N ALA A 61 -7.44 10.86 10.51
CA ALA A 61 -7.57 10.43 11.90
C ALA A 61 -9.03 10.55 12.38
N ARG A 62 -9.66 11.72 12.15
CA ARG A 62 -11.07 11.94 12.48
C ARG A 62 -12.00 10.99 11.72
N ARG A 63 -11.78 10.83 10.41
CA ARG A 63 -12.61 10.00 9.53
C ARG A 63 -12.56 8.52 9.88
N LEU A 64 -11.41 8.01 10.32
CA LEU A 64 -11.20 6.59 10.61
C LEU A 64 -11.26 6.25 12.10
N GLY A 65 -11.58 7.20 12.98
CA GLY A 65 -11.60 6.98 14.43
C GLY A 65 -10.21 6.63 15.00
N LEU A 66 -9.14 7.19 14.43
CA LEU A 66 -7.76 6.99 14.85
C LEU A 66 -7.23 8.22 15.60
N SER A 67 -6.19 8.03 16.41
CA SER A 67 -5.36 9.17 16.83
C SER A 67 -4.55 9.72 15.66
N LYS A 68 -4.20 11.02 15.71
CA LYS A 68 -3.30 11.67 14.73
C LYS A 68 -1.99 10.88 14.53
N ARG A 69 -1.41 10.38 15.64
CA ARG A 69 -0.21 9.55 15.62
C ARG A 69 -0.43 8.22 14.89
N GLN A 70 -1.56 7.55 15.09
CA GLN A 70 -1.88 6.32 14.37
C GLN A 70 -2.08 6.58 12.87
N ALA A 71 -2.85 7.60 12.49
CA ALA A 71 -3.08 7.94 11.09
C ALA A 71 -1.77 8.27 10.36
N ARG A 72 -0.93 9.15 10.93
CA ARG A 72 0.40 9.45 10.38
C ARG A 72 1.27 8.20 10.26
N ARG A 73 1.28 7.34 11.28
CA ARG A 73 2.04 6.09 11.27
C ARG A 73 1.55 5.16 10.14
N HIS A 74 0.25 4.97 9.99
CA HIS A 74 -0.31 4.14 8.90
C HIS A 74 0.00 4.72 7.53
N PHE A 75 -0.04 6.05 7.37
CA PHE A 75 0.32 6.70 6.11
C PHE A 75 1.77 6.46 5.73
N VAL A 76 2.71 6.70 6.65
CA VAL A 76 4.15 6.46 6.43
C VAL A 76 4.41 4.98 6.09
N TYR A 77 3.77 4.05 6.80
CA TYR A 77 3.92 2.63 6.48
C TYR A 77 3.31 2.25 5.14
N ALA A 78 2.19 2.85 4.74
CA ALA A 78 1.63 2.61 3.41
C ALA A 78 2.62 3.01 2.31
N LEU A 79 3.24 4.18 2.43
CA LEU A 79 4.28 4.63 1.49
C LEU A 79 5.48 3.67 1.47
N LEU A 80 6.00 3.29 2.64
CA LEU A 80 7.11 2.35 2.74
C LEU A 80 6.79 0.98 2.14
N MET A 81 5.56 0.50 2.33
CA MET A 81 5.08 -0.77 1.79
C MET A 81 4.91 -0.73 0.28
N LEU A 82 4.48 0.41 -0.29
CA LEU A 82 4.39 0.62 -1.73
C LEU A 82 5.78 0.58 -2.37
N VAL A 83 6.71 1.40 -1.89
CA VAL A 83 8.09 1.46 -2.41
C VAL A 83 8.74 0.08 -2.36
N ARG A 84 8.71 -0.57 -1.19
CA ARG A 84 9.30 -1.91 -1.05
C ARG A 84 8.62 -2.98 -1.91
N SER A 85 7.33 -2.82 -2.21
CA SER A 85 6.63 -3.73 -3.11
C SER A 85 7.09 -3.55 -4.54
N MET A 86 7.21 -2.30 -5.00
CA MET A 86 7.75 -1.98 -6.32
C MET A 86 9.19 -2.50 -6.48
N ASP A 87 10.06 -2.25 -5.49
CA ASP A 87 11.44 -2.74 -5.50
C ASP A 87 11.54 -4.27 -5.53
N ARG A 88 10.56 -4.97 -4.91
CA ARG A 88 10.50 -6.45 -4.98
C ARG A 88 10.07 -6.90 -6.37
N GLN A 89 9.07 -6.23 -6.93
CA GLN A 89 8.49 -6.54 -8.24
C GLN A 89 9.41 -6.30 -9.42
N GLU A 90 10.42 -5.45 -9.24
CA GLU A 90 11.43 -5.17 -10.25
C GLU A 90 12.54 -6.23 -10.31
N ARG A 91 12.69 -7.04 -9.25
CA ARG A 91 13.74 -8.06 -9.19
C ARG A 91 13.41 -9.25 -10.07
N ASP A 92 14.45 -9.83 -10.67
CA ASP A 92 14.35 -11.07 -11.42
C ASP A 92 13.70 -12.17 -10.57
N GLY A 93 12.75 -12.88 -11.17
CA GLY A 93 12.05 -13.98 -10.53
C GLY A 93 10.93 -13.59 -9.57
N TRP A 94 10.57 -12.30 -9.46
CA TRP A 94 9.35 -11.88 -8.76
C TRP A 94 8.08 -12.47 -9.37
#